data_AF-A0A349QUT2-F1
#
_entry.id   AF-A0A349QUT2-F1
#
_cell.length_a   1.000
_cell.length_b   1.000
_cell.length_c   1.000
_cell.angle_alpha   90.00
_cell.angle_beta   90.00
_cell.angle_gamma   90.00
#
_symmetry.space_group_name_H-M   'P 1'
#
loop_
_entity.id
_entity.type
_entity.pdbx_description
1 polymer ?
#
loop_
_entity_poly.entity_id
_entity_poly.type
_entity_poly.pdbx_seq_one_letter_code
_entity_poly.pdbx_strand_id
1 'polypeptide(L)'
;MIKKNSGIASLLLLLAVGTSCEKSPAEKLTLNSIACVQCHSIQSAADLQALSLQPGDTVIMKSGQWTNQELTFSAQGTKQQPIVLMAEQRGAVIMKGTSSVSITGQWLVVDGLVFQDGYTTGKNVVDFTSSSSNCRLTNTSIVDYNPPAATTDYRWVSINGSYHRIDHCYLKGKTHQGPTMVVWGTSKPM
;
A
#
# COMPACT_ATOMS: atom_id res chain seq x y z
N MET A 1 -12.99 -48.36 70.65
CA MET A 1 -14.40 -47.99 70.40
C MET A 1 -14.43 -46.55 69.92
N ILE A 2 -14.43 -46.30 68.60
CA ILE A 2 -15.59 -46.09 67.70
C ILE A 2 -16.29 -44.72 67.88
N LYS A 3 -16.05 -43.83 66.89
CA LYS A 3 -16.93 -42.81 66.23
C LYS A 3 -17.39 -41.61 67.09
N LYS A 4 -17.61 -40.38 66.58
CA LYS A 4 -17.93 -39.85 65.22
C LYS A 4 -17.91 -38.29 65.21
N ASN A 5 -17.73 -37.69 64.02
CA ASN A 5 -18.19 -36.37 63.48
C ASN A 5 -17.95 -35.07 64.29
N SER A 6 -17.23 -34.05 63.81
CA SER A 6 -17.36 -33.20 62.59
C SER A 6 -18.64 -32.33 62.55
N GLY A 7 -18.46 -31.04 62.91
CA GLY A 7 -19.38 -29.91 62.70
C GLY A 7 -18.62 -28.59 62.88
N ILE A 8 -18.43 -27.78 61.82
CA ILE A 8 -19.20 -26.59 61.40
C ILE A 8 -18.60 -25.25 61.90
N ALA A 9 -18.12 -24.51 60.89
CA ALA A 9 -18.22 -23.07 60.61
C ALA A 9 -17.64 -21.98 61.54
N SER A 10 -16.92 -21.10 60.85
CA SER A 10 -17.21 -19.65 60.72
C SER A 10 -16.05 -18.78 61.20
N LEU A 11 -15.34 -18.14 60.27
CA LEU A 11 -14.80 -16.81 60.56
C LEU A 11 -14.49 -15.98 59.30
N LEU A 12 -15.31 -14.95 59.16
CA LEU A 12 -15.07 -13.58 58.66
C LEU A 12 -14.35 -13.34 57.33
N LEU A 13 -15.19 -12.82 56.44
CA LEU A 13 -14.95 -11.83 55.40
C LEU A 13 -14.05 -10.67 55.86
N LEU A 14 -12.95 -10.40 55.14
CA LEU A 14 -12.38 -9.04 55.03
C LEU A 14 -12.12 -8.72 53.55
N LEU A 15 -12.84 -7.71 53.07
CA LEU A 15 -12.61 -7.01 51.82
C LEU A 15 -11.30 -6.22 51.92
N ALA A 16 -10.33 -6.53 51.06
CA ALA A 16 -9.22 -5.63 50.76
C ALA A 16 -9.31 -5.22 49.29
N VAL A 17 -9.54 -3.92 49.12
CA VAL A 17 -9.74 -3.19 47.87
C VAL A 17 -8.41 -3.13 47.11
N GLY A 18 -8.47 -3.35 45.80
CA GLY A 18 -7.30 -3.47 44.96
C GLY A 18 -6.55 -2.17 44.71
N THR A 19 -5.25 -2.31 44.47
CA THR A 19 -4.49 -1.55 43.46
C THR A 19 -3.37 -2.46 42.97
N SER A 20 -3.66 -3.28 41.96
CA SER A 20 -2.63 -3.79 41.06
C SER A 20 -2.97 -3.26 39.69
N CYS A 21 -2.16 -2.31 39.22
CA CYS A 21 -2.21 -1.84 37.84
C CYS A 21 -1.53 -2.91 36.99
N GLU A 22 -2.23 -4.01 36.73
CA GLU A 22 -1.84 -4.92 35.65
C GLU A 22 -2.11 -4.19 34.35
N LYS A 23 -1.01 -3.80 33.70
CA LYS A 23 -0.98 -3.15 32.40
C LYS A 23 -1.62 -4.13 31.41
N SER A 24 -2.90 -3.90 31.12
CA SER A 24 -3.66 -4.67 30.13
C SER A 24 -2.92 -4.65 28.79
N PRO A 25 -2.84 -5.77 28.05
CA PRO A 25 -2.13 -5.83 26.79
C PRO A 25 -2.74 -4.84 25.80
N ALA A 26 -1.87 -4.24 24.97
CA ALA A 26 -2.26 -3.35 23.89
C ALA A 26 -3.45 -3.92 23.11
N GLU A 27 -4.58 -3.23 23.21
CA GLU A 27 -5.79 -3.52 22.48
C GLU A 27 -5.50 -3.28 20.99
N LYS A 28 -5.47 -4.36 20.22
CA LYS A 28 -5.33 -4.32 18.76
C LYS A 28 -6.51 -3.53 18.18
N LEU A 29 -6.27 -2.28 17.80
CA LEU A 29 -7.14 -1.55 16.91
C LEU A 29 -7.17 -2.27 15.55
N THR A 30 -8.26 -2.99 15.30
CA THR A 30 -8.53 -3.67 14.04
C THR A 30 -8.81 -2.67 12.93
N LEU A 31 -7.83 -2.44 12.06
CA LEU A 31 -8.07 -2.09 10.66
C LEU A 31 -8.35 -3.41 9.92
N ASN A 32 -9.62 -3.64 9.57
CA ASN A 32 -10.15 -4.70 8.70
C ASN A 32 -9.10 -5.65 8.09
N SER A 33 -8.75 -6.71 8.82
CA SER A 33 -8.05 -7.92 8.38
C SER A 33 -7.08 -7.78 7.18
N ILE A 34 -6.14 -6.84 7.25
CA ILE A 34 -4.98 -6.84 6.35
C ILE A 34 -3.97 -7.82 6.95
N ALA A 35 -3.73 -8.95 6.29
CA ALA A 35 -2.65 -9.86 6.66
C ALA A 35 -1.31 -9.25 6.21
N CYS A 36 -0.72 -8.42 7.06
CA CYS A 36 0.61 -7.84 6.88
C CYS A 36 1.57 -8.35 7.96
N VAL A 37 2.86 -8.46 7.64
CA VAL A 37 3.90 -8.70 8.66
C VAL A 37 4.03 -7.46 9.54
N GLN A 38 4.21 -6.29 8.91
CA GLN A 38 4.07 -4.97 9.52
C GLN A 38 3.19 -4.08 8.62
N CYS A 39 2.41 -3.21 9.25
CA CYS A 39 1.54 -2.27 8.55
C CYS A 39 1.96 -0.83 8.86
N HIS A 40 2.26 -0.05 7.82
CA HIS A 40 2.69 1.34 7.91
C HIS A 40 1.60 2.24 7.33
N SER A 41 1.09 3.20 8.10
CA SER A 41 0.16 4.21 7.56
C SER A 41 0.93 5.44 7.11
N ILE A 42 0.66 5.95 5.92
CA ILE A 42 1.31 7.14 5.36
C ILE A 42 0.30 8.18 4.85
N GLN A 43 0.70 9.45 4.84
CA GLN A 43 -0.11 10.58 4.37
C GLN A 43 0.60 11.42 3.30
N SER A 44 1.88 11.16 3.03
CA SER A 44 2.67 11.85 2.00
C SER A 44 3.66 10.92 1.31
N ALA A 45 4.19 11.37 0.16
CA ALA A 45 5.31 10.68 -0.49
C ALA A 45 6.51 10.60 0.47
N ALA A 46 6.82 11.71 1.17
CA ALA A 46 7.94 11.76 2.11
C ALA A 46 7.86 10.68 3.20
N ASP A 47 6.66 10.39 3.71
CA ASP A 47 6.45 9.30 4.66
C ASP A 47 6.84 7.94 4.06
N LEU A 48 6.45 7.67 2.81
CA LEU A 48 6.86 6.45 2.09
C LEU A 48 8.38 6.36 1.97
N GLN A 49 9.06 7.46 1.63
CA GLN A 49 10.52 7.48 1.51
C GLN A 49 11.26 7.32 2.84
N ALA A 50 10.61 7.61 3.97
CA ALA A 50 11.19 7.42 5.30
C ALA A 50 11.13 5.96 5.79
N LEU A 51 10.37 5.09 5.11
CA LEU A 51 10.21 3.69 5.52
C LEU A 51 11.38 2.82 5.02
N SER A 52 11.80 1.87 5.87
CA SER A 52 12.68 0.76 5.49
C SER A 52 11.87 -0.53 5.42
N LEU A 53 11.27 -0.79 4.26
CA LEU A 53 10.31 -1.87 4.08
C LEU A 53 10.98 -3.24 4.02
N GLN A 54 10.37 -4.22 4.70
CA GLN A 54 10.78 -5.62 4.70
C GLN A 54 9.76 -6.50 3.95
N PRO A 55 10.16 -7.69 3.45
CA PRO A 55 9.22 -8.62 2.83
C PRO A 55 7.98 -8.88 3.67
N GLY A 56 6.79 -8.74 3.06
CA GLY A 56 5.50 -8.94 3.73
C GLY A 56 4.93 -7.68 4.39
N ASP A 57 5.63 -6.56 4.34
CA ASP A 57 5.09 -5.28 4.81
C ASP A 57 3.95 -4.78 3.93
N THR A 58 3.03 -4.04 4.54
CA THR A 58 1.98 -3.31 3.85
C THR A 58 2.02 -1.83 4.22
N VAL A 59 2.08 -0.98 3.21
CA VAL A 59 1.98 0.47 3.31
C VAL A 59 0.57 0.88 2.93
N ILE A 60 -0.14 1.45 3.90
CA ILE A 60 -1.52 1.89 3.80
C ILE A 60 -1.51 3.40 3.58
N MET A 61 -1.89 3.82 2.38
CA MET A 61 -2.08 5.22 2.03
C MET A 61 -3.41 5.70 2.58
N LYS A 62 -3.37 6.71 3.46
CA LYS A 62 -4.59 7.31 4.02
C LYS A 62 -5.49 7.89 2.94
N SER A 63 -6.79 7.67 3.12
CA SER A 63 -7.83 8.19 2.24
C SER A 63 -7.74 9.72 2.15
N GLY A 64 -7.91 10.26 0.95
CA GLY A 64 -7.83 11.70 0.70
C GLY A 64 -7.18 12.03 -0.64
N GLN A 65 -6.93 13.33 -0.82
CA GLN A 65 -6.27 13.85 -2.01
C GLN A 65 -4.75 13.87 -1.81
N TRP A 66 -4.06 13.19 -2.70
CA TRP A 66 -2.61 13.18 -2.81
C TRP A 66 -2.24 14.09 -3.98
N THR A 67 -2.08 15.38 -3.69
CA THR A 67 -1.82 16.40 -4.72
C THR A 67 -0.32 16.62 -4.87
N ASN A 68 0.17 16.53 -6.11
CA ASN A 68 1.58 16.70 -6.47
C ASN A 68 2.53 15.77 -5.67
N GLN A 69 2.10 14.53 -5.41
CA GLN A 69 2.87 13.52 -4.69
C GLN A 69 3.51 12.54 -5.68
N GLU A 70 4.84 12.53 -5.70
CA GLU A 70 5.62 11.59 -6.52
C GLU A 70 6.09 10.42 -5.65
N LEU A 71 5.37 9.31 -5.72
CA LEU A 71 5.66 8.13 -4.91
C LEU A 71 6.81 7.34 -5.52
N THR A 72 7.92 7.23 -4.79
CA THR A 72 8.98 6.26 -5.10
C THR A 72 8.78 5.03 -4.23
N PHE A 73 8.17 3.97 -4.79
CA PHE A 73 8.00 2.69 -4.11
C PHE A 73 9.15 1.75 -4.49
N SER A 74 10.20 1.79 -3.64
CA SER A 74 11.44 1.05 -3.85
C SER A 74 11.70 0.09 -2.70
N ALA A 75 11.60 -1.23 -2.94
CA ALA A 75 11.82 -2.25 -1.92
C ALA A 75 12.04 -3.64 -2.55
N GLN A 76 12.44 -4.62 -1.72
CA GLN A 76 12.67 -6.00 -2.16
C GLN A 76 11.77 -6.95 -1.37
N GLY A 77 10.64 -7.33 -1.96
CA GLY A 77 9.78 -8.41 -1.45
C GLY A 77 10.22 -9.79 -1.95
N THR A 78 9.43 -10.80 -1.62
CA THR A 78 9.60 -12.17 -2.12
C THR A 78 8.30 -12.71 -2.69
N LYS A 79 8.36 -13.82 -3.43
CA LYS A 79 7.17 -14.49 -3.97
C LYS A 79 6.16 -14.86 -2.87
N GLN A 80 6.65 -15.27 -1.70
CA GLN A 80 5.84 -15.67 -0.56
C GLN A 80 5.37 -14.47 0.26
N GLN A 81 6.16 -13.39 0.28
CA GLN A 81 5.93 -12.21 1.09
C GLN A 81 6.16 -10.95 0.24
N PRO A 82 5.22 -10.64 -0.67
CA PRO A 82 5.28 -9.41 -1.44
C PRO A 82 5.10 -8.20 -0.50
N ILE A 83 5.59 -7.04 -0.94
CA ILE A 83 5.37 -5.77 -0.23
C ILE A 83 4.26 -5.03 -0.95
N VAL A 84 3.27 -4.55 -0.20
CA VAL A 84 2.05 -3.96 -0.75
C VAL A 84 2.00 -2.48 -0.43
N LEU A 85 1.81 -1.62 -1.43
CA LEU A 85 1.37 -0.24 -1.28
C LEU A 85 -0.09 -0.17 -1.69
N MET A 86 -0.98 0.14 -0.76
CA MET A 86 -2.43 0.10 -1.01
C MET A 86 -3.16 1.31 -0.48
N ALA A 87 -4.28 1.64 -1.13
CA ALA A 87 -5.25 2.59 -0.60
C ALA A 87 -5.92 2.03 0.67
N GLU A 88 -6.08 2.87 1.70
CA GLU A 88 -6.81 2.54 2.93
C GLU A 88 -8.25 2.11 2.62
N GLN A 89 -8.92 2.87 1.77
CA GLN A 89 -10.23 2.54 1.22
C GLN A 89 -10.15 2.60 -0.32
N ARG A 90 -10.67 1.56 -0.98
CA ARG A 90 -10.70 1.48 -2.44
C ARG A 90 -11.42 2.71 -3.02
N GLY A 91 -10.76 3.36 -3.97
CA GLY A 91 -11.30 4.56 -4.63
C GLY A 91 -11.17 5.85 -3.81
N ALA A 92 -10.56 5.82 -2.61
CA ALA A 92 -10.48 6.98 -1.72
C ALA A 92 -9.10 7.66 -1.70
N VAL A 93 -8.07 7.05 -2.30
CA VAL A 93 -6.74 7.67 -2.50
C VAL A 93 -6.70 8.28 -3.89
N ILE A 94 -6.94 9.59 -3.95
CA ILE A 94 -7.07 10.34 -5.20
C ILE A 94 -5.76 11.08 -5.49
N MET A 95 -4.99 10.56 -6.43
CA MET A 95 -3.75 11.14 -6.94
C MET A 95 -4.09 12.26 -7.93
N LYS A 96 -3.79 13.52 -7.56
CA LYS A 96 -4.12 14.74 -8.33
C LYS A 96 -2.89 15.54 -8.72
N GLY A 97 -3.06 16.51 -9.61
CA GLY A 97 -2.01 17.44 -10.01
C GLY A 97 -0.89 16.69 -10.74
N THR A 98 0.36 16.83 -10.29
CA THR A 98 1.53 16.17 -10.88
C THR A 98 1.92 14.84 -10.24
N SER A 99 0.98 14.18 -9.57
CA SER A 99 1.25 12.94 -8.86
C SER A 99 1.59 11.78 -9.79
N SER A 100 2.44 10.89 -9.32
CA SER A 100 2.90 9.69 -10.04
C SER A 100 3.37 8.62 -9.07
N VAL A 101 3.55 7.38 -9.54
CA VAL A 101 4.20 6.30 -8.79
C VAL A 101 5.25 5.60 -9.64
N SER A 102 6.47 5.50 -9.10
CA SER A 102 7.55 4.68 -9.65
C SER A 102 7.75 3.45 -8.79
N ILE A 103 7.83 2.28 -9.43
CA ILE A 103 7.94 0.96 -8.81
C ILE A 103 9.33 0.41 -9.14
N THR A 104 10.17 0.22 -8.12
CA THR A 104 11.56 -0.26 -8.26
C THR A 104 11.84 -1.41 -7.31
N GLY A 105 12.43 -2.51 -7.82
CA GLY A 105 12.69 -3.71 -7.04
C GLY A 105 11.72 -4.86 -7.32
N GLN A 106 11.56 -5.79 -6.39
CA GLN A 106 10.95 -7.09 -6.68
C GLN A 106 9.74 -7.41 -5.82
N TRP A 107 8.76 -8.10 -6.41
CA TRP A 107 7.55 -8.57 -5.72
C TRP A 107 6.79 -7.45 -4.99
N LEU A 108 6.65 -6.31 -5.66
CA LEU A 108 5.92 -5.15 -5.17
C LEU A 108 4.51 -5.12 -5.75
N VAL A 109 3.52 -4.74 -4.94
CA VAL A 109 2.12 -4.61 -5.38
C VAL A 109 1.65 -3.19 -5.11
N VAL A 110 1.13 -2.51 -6.12
CA VAL A 110 0.38 -1.26 -5.99
C VAL A 110 -1.10 -1.55 -6.20
N ASP A 111 -1.93 -1.26 -5.20
CA ASP A 111 -3.37 -1.61 -5.18
C ASP A 111 -4.27 -0.41 -4.85
N GLY A 112 -5.18 -0.07 -5.76
CA GLY A 112 -6.33 0.78 -5.43
C GLY A 112 -6.15 2.29 -5.58
N LEU A 113 -5.17 2.76 -6.36
CA LEU A 113 -4.96 4.21 -6.58
C LEU A 113 -5.92 4.77 -7.65
N VAL A 114 -6.30 6.04 -7.52
CA VAL A 114 -7.14 6.75 -8.50
C VAL A 114 -6.41 7.99 -8.99
N PHE A 115 -5.98 8.00 -10.24
CA PHE A 115 -5.39 9.18 -10.89
C PHE A 115 -6.46 9.92 -11.69
N GLN A 116 -6.75 11.15 -11.29
CA GLN A 116 -7.69 12.06 -11.95
C GLN A 116 -7.34 13.52 -11.65
N ASP A 117 -7.92 14.47 -12.40
CA ASP A 117 -7.72 15.91 -12.18
C ASP A 117 -6.22 16.30 -12.10
N GLY A 118 -5.43 15.81 -13.06
CA GLY A 118 -3.98 16.01 -13.07
C GLY A 118 -3.31 15.59 -14.37
N TYR A 119 -1.99 15.72 -14.41
CA TYR A 119 -1.12 15.37 -15.52
C TYR A 119 0.32 15.31 -15.02
N THR A 120 1.23 14.65 -15.74
CA THR A 120 2.66 14.66 -15.39
C THR A 120 3.46 15.58 -16.32
N THR A 121 4.61 16.05 -15.85
CA THR A 121 5.57 16.83 -16.65
C THR A 121 6.76 15.95 -17.05
N GLY A 122 6.59 15.17 -18.12
CA GLY A 122 7.65 14.29 -18.68
C GLY A 122 7.87 12.96 -17.96
N LYS A 123 7.32 12.78 -16.75
CA LYS A 123 7.26 11.48 -16.05
C LYS A 123 6.08 10.64 -16.53
N ASN A 124 6.14 9.32 -16.38
CA ASN A 124 4.96 8.46 -16.56
C ASN A 124 4.08 8.51 -15.30
N VAL A 125 2.77 8.26 -15.44
CA VAL A 125 1.85 8.26 -14.29
C VAL A 125 2.16 7.08 -13.36
N VAL A 126 2.30 5.89 -13.94
CA VAL A 126 2.83 4.68 -13.32
C VAL A 126 4.05 4.22 -14.10
N ASP A 127 5.18 4.06 -13.41
CA ASP A 127 6.44 3.65 -14.01
C ASP A 127 6.99 2.40 -13.31
N PHE A 128 6.98 1.27 -14.00
CA PHE A 128 7.81 0.12 -13.62
C PHE A 128 9.22 0.36 -14.16
N THR A 129 10.19 0.48 -13.27
CA THR A 129 11.57 0.81 -13.67
C THR A 129 12.28 -0.42 -14.25
N SER A 130 13.41 -0.19 -14.93
CA SER A 130 14.24 -1.27 -15.49
C SER A 130 14.79 -2.23 -14.42
N SER A 131 14.90 -1.75 -13.17
CA SER A 131 15.31 -2.55 -12.01
C SER A 131 14.14 -3.23 -11.30
N SER A 132 12.94 -3.20 -11.88
CA SER A 132 11.77 -3.87 -11.29
C SER A 132 11.52 -5.26 -11.89
N SER A 133 11.06 -6.20 -11.07
CA SER A 133 10.61 -7.51 -11.55
C SER A 133 9.53 -8.15 -10.68
N ASN A 134 8.65 -8.96 -11.27
CA ASN A 134 7.57 -9.63 -10.54
C ASN A 134 6.63 -8.67 -9.77
N CYS A 135 6.53 -7.42 -10.20
CA CYS A 135 5.66 -6.43 -9.58
C CYS A 135 4.26 -6.41 -10.20
N ARG A 136 3.28 -5.92 -9.45
CA ARG A 136 1.87 -5.88 -9.85
C ARG A 136 1.26 -4.50 -9.66
N LEU A 137 0.50 -4.05 -10.66
CA LEU A 137 -0.44 -2.94 -10.54
C LEU A 137 -1.86 -3.50 -10.62
N THR A 138 -2.70 -3.19 -9.63
CA THR A 138 -4.08 -3.69 -9.61
C THR A 138 -5.08 -2.69 -9.03
N ASN A 139 -6.36 -2.86 -9.38
CA ASN A 139 -7.49 -2.03 -8.97
C ASN A 139 -7.25 -0.51 -9.09
N THR A 140 -6.42 -0.11 -10.04
CA THR A 140 -5.99 1.27 -10.23
C THR A 140 -6.72 1.89 -11.41
N SER A 141 -7.12 3.15 -11.29
CA SER A 141 -7.74 3.90 -12.39
C SER A 141 -6.91 5.12 -12.78
N ILE A 142 -6.86 5.40 -14.08
CA ILE A 142 -6.28 6.62 -14.65
C ILE A 142 -7.31 7.18 -15.62
N VAL A 143 -7.91 8.32 -15.24
CA VAL A 143 -9.04 8.91 -15.96
C VAL A 143 -8.76 10.38 -16.23
N ASP A 144 -8.83 10.76 -17.51
CA ASP A 144 -8.69 12.13 -17.99
C ASP A 144 -7.43 12.87 -17.45
N TYR A 145 -6.36 12.10 -17.16
CA TYR A 145 -5.11 12.60 -16.58
C TYR A 145 -4.19 13.19 -17.66
N ASN A 146 -4.60 14.32 -18.23
CA ASN A 146 -4.04 14.92 -19.44
C ASN A 146 -3.45 16.32 -19.20
N PRO A 147 -2.28 16.63 -19.79
CA PRO A 147 -1.69 17.95 -19.72
C PRO A 147 -2.46 18.94 -20.61
N PRO A 148 -2.32 20.26 -20.37
CA PRO A 148 -2.95 21.27 -21.24
C PRO A 148 -2.52 21.18 -22.71
N ALA A 149 -1.27 20.80 -22.98
CA ALA A 149 -0.74 20.67 -24.33
C ALA A 149 -0.81 19.21 -24.81
N ALA A 150 -1.62 18.93 -25.84
CA ALA A 150 -1.75 17.60 -26.41
C ALA A 150 -0.44 17.04 -27.01
N THR A 151 0.54 17.90 -27.29
CA THR A 151 1.89 17.52 -27.76
C THR A 151 2.84 17.11 -26.64
N THR A 152 2.44 17.18 -25.37
CA THR A 152 3.27 16.69 -24.27
C THR A 152 3.32 15.17 -24.30
N ASP A 153 4.52 14.61 -24.51
CA ASP A 153 4.74 13.16 -24.57
C ASP A 153 5.01 12.59 -23.17
N TYR A 154 4.10 11.71 -22.71
CA TYR A 154 4.33 10.77 -21.62
C TYR A 154 3.35 9.60 -21.70
N ARG A 155 3.60 8.56 -20.89
CA ARG A 155 2.75 7.37 -20.83
C ARG A 155 2.00 7.31 -19.51
N TRP A 156 0.80 6.77 -19.54
CA TRP A 156 0.10 6.48 -18.29
C TRP A 156 0.72 5.29 -17.58
N VAL A 157 1.03 4.22 -18.32
CA VAL A 157 1.72 3.05 -17.76
C VAL A 157 2.95 2.72 -18.60
N SER A 158 4.13 2.86 -18.01
CA SER A 158 5.40 2.50 -18.63
C SER A 158 5.95 1.24 -17.96
N ILE A 159 6.15 0.19 -18.76
CA ILE A 159 6.55 -1.12 -18.29
C ILE A 159 7.95 -1.43 -18.82
N ASN A 160 8.96 -1.15 -18.00
CA ASN A 160 10.28 -1.75 -18.16
C ASN A 160 10.36 -3.02 -17.30
N GLY A 161 11.56 -3.55 -17.06
CA GLY A 161 11.75 -4.67 -16.15
C GLY A 161 11.20 -5.98 -16.71
N SER A 162 10.74 -6.88 -15.84
CA SER A 162 10.31 -8.22 -16.26
C SER A 162 9.25 -8.84 -15.35
N TYR A 163 8.42 -9.72 -15.91
CA TYR A 163 7.42 -10.52 -15.17
C TYR A 163 6.37 -9.69 -14.42
N HIS A 164 6.04 -8.51 -14.92
CA HIS A 164 5.00 -7.67 -14.33
C HIS A 164 3.60 -8.18 -14.62
N ARG A 165 2.66 -7.84 -13.75
CA ARG A 165 1.23 -8.08 -13.95
C ARG A 165 0.45 -6.77 -13.78
N ILE A 166 -0.36 -6.43 -14.77
CA ILE A 166 -1.27 -5.29 -14.70
C ILE A 166 -2.67 -5.85 -14.92
N ASP A 167 -3.55 -5.73 -13.92
CA ASP A 167 -4.87 -6.36 -13.96
C ASP A 167 -5.92 -5.60 -13.15
N HIS A 168 -7.19 -5.72 -13.54
CA HIS A 168 -8.32 -5.00 -12.91
C HIS A 168 -8.13 -3.46 -12.88
N CYS A 169 -7.44 -2.91 -13.88
CA CYS A 169 -7.23 -1.48 -14.00
C CYS A 169 -8.21 -0.85 -15.00
N TYR A 170 -8.52 0.43 -14.81
CA TYR A 170 -9.40 1.19 -15.69
C TYR A 170 -8.66 2.41 -16.24
N LEU A 171 -8.40 2.41 -17.56
CA LEU A 171 -7.68 3.48 -18.25
C LEU A 171 -8.62 4.10 -19.29
N LYS A 172 -8.98 5.38 -19.12
CA LYS A 172 -9.90 6.06 -20.05
C LYS A 172 -9.53 7.53 -20.25
N GLY A 173 -9.58 7.98 -21.50
CA GLY A 173 -9.63 9.41 -21.84
C GLY A 173 -8.27 10.06 -22.05
N LYS A 174 -7.25 9.30 -22.47
CA LYS A 174 -5.94 9.88 -22.80
C LYS A 174 -6.03 10.69 -24.10
N THR A 175 -5.64 11.95 -24.07
CA THR A 175 -5.77 12.90 -25.20
C THR A 175 -4.47 13.63 -25.57
N HIS A 176 -3.32 13.22 -25.02
CA HIS A 176 -2.00 13.77 -25.32
C HIS A 176 -1.05 12.72 -25.92
N GLN A 177 0.10 13.16 -26.45
CA GLN A 177 1.11 12.32 -27.09
C GLN A 177 1.67 11.21 -26.18
N GLY A 178 2.16 10.15 -26.83
CA GLY A 178 2.64 8.93 -26.17
C GLY A 178 1.57 7.85 -26.03
N PRO A 179 1.94 6.57 -25.97
CA PRO A 179 0.98 5.49 -25.77
C PRO A 179 0.34 5.55 -24.39
N THR A 180 -0.89 5.04 -24.26
CA THR A 180 -1.54 4.84 -22.95
C THR A 180 -0.72 3.89 -22.08
N MET A 181 -0.30 2.76 -22.65
CA MET A 181 0.55 1.79 -22.01
C MET A 181 1.63 1.33 -22.99
N VAL A 182 2.87 1.22 -22.53
CA VAL A 182 3.99 0.72 -23.32
C VAL A 182 4.74 -0.37 -22.56
N VAL A 183 5.13 -1.42 -23.28
CA VAL A 183 6.07 -2.44 -22.81
C VAL A 183 7.37 -2.23 -23.56
N TRP A 184 8.44 -1.95 -22.83
CA TRP A 184 9.76 -1.77 -23.40
C TRP A 184 10.47 -3.11 -23.53
N GLY A 185 10.96 -3.42 -24.74
CA GLY A 185 11.81 -4.58 -24.96
C GLY A 185 13.13 -4.44 -24.20
N THR A 186 13.66 -5.55 -23.70
CA THR A 186 15.03 -5.59 -23.17
C THR A 186 15.95 -6.21 -24.21
N SER A 187 17.21 -5.77 -24.26
CA SER A 187 18.25 -6.41 -25.10
C SER A 187 18.76 -7.73 -24.52
N LYS A 188 18.24 -8.16 -23.36
CA LYS A 188 18.64 -9.40 -22.69
C LYS A 188 17.80 -10.55 -23.26
N PRO A 189 18.43 -11.61 -23.81
CA PRO A 189 17.69 -12.78 -24.28
C PRO A 189 16.87 -13.37 -23.13
N MET A 190 15.63 -13.74 -23.42
CA MET A 190 14.75 -14.49 -22.50
C MET A 190 15.27 -15.91 -22.27
#